data_AF-A0A959FQJ7-F1
#
_entry.id   AF-A0A959FQJ7-F1
#
_cell.length_a   1.000
_cell.length_b   1.000
_cell.length_c   1.000
_cell.angle_alpha   90.00
_cell.angle_beta   90.00
_cell.angle_gamma   90.00
#
_symmetry.space_group_name_H-M   'P 1'
#
loop_
_entity.id
_entity.type
_entity.pdbx_description
1 polymer ?
#
loop_
_entity_poly.entity_id
_entity_poly.type
_entity_poly.pdbx_seq_one_letter_code
_entity_poly.pdbx_strand_id
1 'polypeptide(L)'
;MDKTTMDRLKGTLIVPLGLAIILVPFSMLIGWNVMTLLLFWLVLTPGLAIYLPTIVSNQPHHLFESSVGLVIFYALMVFMIHEHYQTDYFRVMMLSGLINLVLVVVLAWVKKTRAQAH
;
A
#
# COMPACT_ATOMS: atom_id res chain seq x y z
N MET A 1 -19.18 17.51 6.51
CA MET A 1 -18.07 17.04 5.66
C MET A 1 -18.64 16.76 4.28
N ASP A 2 -18.02 17.28 3.22
CA ASP A 2 -18.50 17.08 1.86
C ASP A 2 -18.36 15.61 1.42
N LYS A 3 -19.25 15.15 0.53
CA LYS A 3 -19.32 13.76 0.06
C LYS A 3 -18.02 13.36 -0.65
N THR A 4 -17.43 14.28 -1.40
CA THR A 4 -16.16 14.06 -2.10
C THR A 4 -14.99 13.83 -1.14
N THR A 5 -14.90 14.62 -0.06
CA THR A 5 -13.89 14.48 0.99
C THR A 5 -14.03 13.15 1.74
N MET A 6 -15.27 12.75 2.05
CA MET A 6 -15.56 11.46 2.69
C MET A 6 -15.06 10.29 1.82
N ASP A 7 -15.31 10.33 0.51
CA ASP A 7 -14.93 9.26 -0.41
C ASP A 7 -13.42 9.16 -0.61
N ARG A 8 -12.69 10.30 -0.57
CA ARG A 8 -11.21 10.31 -0.55
C ARG A 8 -10.64 9.73 0.73
N LEU A 9 -11.23 10.09 1.87
CA LEU A 9 -10.79 9.59 3.17
C LEU A 9 -10.97 8.08 3.26
N LYS A 10 -12.13 7.57 2.83
CA LYS A 10 -12.39 6.12 2.76
C LYS A 10 -11.40 5.40 1.84
N GLY A 11 -11.15 5.93 0.65
CA GLY A 11 -10.19 5.38 -0.30
C GLY A 11 -8.75 5.37 0.23
N THR A 12 -8.39 6.35 1.07
CA THR A 12 -7.06 6.41 1.69
C THR A 12 -6.93 5.43 2.86
N LEU A 13 -7.95 5.35 3.72
CA LEU A 13 -7.92 4.52 4.94
C LEU A 13 -8.12 3.02 4.65
N ILE A 14 -8.78 2.66 3.55
CA ILE A 14 -8.95 1.25 3.19
C ILE A 14 -7.63 0.59 2.82
N VAL A 15 -6.65 1.34 2.30
CA VAL A 15 -5.33 0.80 1.91
C VAL A 15 -4.57 0.23 3.11
N PRO A 16 -4.24 1.00 4.17
CA PRO A 16 -3.53 0.46 5.33
C PRO A 16 -4.35 -0.61 6.05
N LEU A 17 -5.68 -0.44 6.13
CA LEU A 17 -6.55 -1.41 6.79
C LEU A 17 -6.58 -2.74 6.04
N GLY A 18 -6.78 -2.72 4.71
CA GLY A 18 -6.82 -3.91 3.88
C GLY A 18 -5.47 -4.61 3.80
N LEU A 19 -4.37 -3.85 3.72
CA LEU A 19 -3.03 -4.42 3.82
C LEU A 19 -2.81 -5.12 5.15
N ALA A 20 -3.21 -4.52 6.28
CA ALA A 20 -3.08 -5.15 7.60
C ALA A 20 -3.96 -6.41 7.73
N ILE A 21 -5.21 -6.35 7.28
CA ILE A 21 -6.15 -7.49 7.32
C ILE A 21 -5.64 -8.66 6.48
N ILE A 22 -4.90 -8.42 5.40
CA ILE A 22 -4.31 -9.49 4.57
C ILE A 22 -2.98 -9.94 5.16
N LEU A 23 -2.14 -9.01 5.62
CA LEU A 23 -0.80 -9.30 6.15
C LEU A 23 -0.84 -10.20 7.39
N VAL A 24 -1.73 -9.91 8.34
CA VAL A 24 -1.81 -10.65 9.60
C VAL A 24 -2.12 -12.14 9.38
N PRO A 25 -3.23 -12.55 8.74
CA PRO A 25 -3.52 -13.96 8.50
C PRO A 25 -2.52 -14.60 7.55
N PHE A 26 -1.99 -13.86 6.56
CA PHE A 26 -0.93 -14.38 5.70
C PHE A 26 0.32 -14.76 6.51
N SER A 27 0.75 -13.89 7.44
CA SER A 27 1.88 -14.14 8.31
C SER A 27 1.64 -15.33 9.26
N MET A 28 0.40 -15.52 9.74
CA MET A 28 0.06 -16.59 10.67
C MET A 28 -0.13 -17.96 10.00
N LEU A 29 -0.68 -18.00 8.78
CA LEU A 29 -1.05 -19.25 8.11
C LEU A 29 0.08 -19.80 7.23
N ILE A 30 0.79 -18.93 6.52
CA ILE A 30 1.79 -19.34 5.52
C ILE A 30 3.21 -19.21 6.10
N GLY A 31 3.41 -18.24 6.98
CA GLY A 31 4.74 -17.89 7.50
C GLY A 31 5.60 -17.13 6.50
N TRP A 32 6.74 -16.63 6.99
CA TRP A 32 7.67 -15.84 6.20
C TRP A 32 8.82 -16.70 5.68
N ASN A 33 8.85 -16.90 4.36
CA ASN A 33 10.02 -17.38 3.64
C ASN A 33 10.38 -16.34 2.57
N VAL A 34 11.54 -16.50 1.93
CA VAL A 34 12.02 -15.52 0.93
C VAL A 34 11.02 -15.33 -0.21
N MET A 35 10.36 -16.40 -0.66
CA MET A 35 9.37 -16.32 -1.74
C MET A 35 8.10 -15.59 -1.32
N THR A 36 7.57 -15.87 -0.12
CA THR A 36 6.36 -15.22 0.39
C THR A 36 6.63 -13.77 0.73
N LEU A 37 7.84 -13.44 1.19
CA LEU A 37 8.31 -12.08 1.39
C LEU A 37 8.36 -11.31 0.06
N LEU A 38 8.97 -11.89 -0.99
CA LEU A 38 9.03 -11.26 -2.31
C LEU A 38 7.63 -11.08 -2.93
N LEU A 39 6.77 -12.08 -2.82
CA LEU A 39 5.40 -12.01 -3.31
C LEU A 39 4.59 -10.94 -2.57
N PHE A 40 4.74 -10.88 -1.24
CA PHE A 40 4.07 -9.86 -0.44
C PHE A 40 4.57 -8.46 -0.77
N TRP A 41 5.90 -8.31 -0.90
CA TRP A 41 6.56 -7.05 -1.16
C TRP A 41 6.24 -6.52 -2.56
N LEU A 42 6.46 -7.31 -3.62
CA LEU A 42 6.43 -6.83 -5.01
C LEU A 42 5.06 -6.97 -5.69
N VAL A 43 4.19 -7.84 -5.19
CA VAL A 43 2.91 -8.14 -5.83
C VAL A 43 1.74 -7.69 -4.97
N LEU A 44 1.61 -8.23 -3.75
CA LEU A 44 0.44 -7.95 -2.92
C LEU A 44 0.40 -6.49 -2.46
N THR A 45 1.50 -5.96 -1.93
CA THR A 45 1.52 -4.60 -1.39
C THR A 45 1.15 -3.53 -2.44
N PRO A 46 1.86 -3.43 -3.59
CA PRO A 46 1.50 -2.47 -4.62
C PRO A 46 0.16 -2.79 -5.29
N GLY A 47 -0.17 -4.07 -5.48
CA GLY A 47 -1.43 -4.50 -6.07
C GLY A 47 -2.64 -4.09 -5.24
N LEU A 48 -2.62 -4.35 -3.94
CA LEU A 48 -3.70 -3.99 -3.01
C LEU A 48 -3.79 -2.47 -2.82
N ALA A 49 -2.65 -1.77 -2.75
CA ALA A 49 -2.64 -0.32 -2.61
C ALA A 49 -3.32 0.37 -3.80
N ILE A 50 -3.18 -0.16 -5.02
CA ILE A 50 -3.85 0.36 -6.22
C ILE A 50 -5.31 -0.14 -6.32
N TYR A 51 -5.57 -1.38 -5.92
CA TYR A 51 -6.86 -2.03 -6.12
C TYR A 51 -7.91 -1.59 -5.07
N LEU A 52 -7.57 -1.53 -3.79
CA LEU A 52 -8.53 -1.27 -2.71
C LEU A 52 -9.25 0.09 -2.84
N PRO A 53 -8.57 1.21 -3.19
CA PRO A 53 -9.24 2.49 -3.40
C PRO A 53 -10.30 2.44 -4.51
N THR A 54 -10.08 1.62 -5.55
CA THR A 54 -11.01 1.52 -6.70
C THR A 54 -12.35 0.87 -6.35
N ILE A 55 -12.39 0.07 -5.27
CA ILE A 55 -13.62 -0.61 -4.83
C ILE A 55 -14.44 0.31 -3.92
N VAL A 56 -13.77 1.14 -3.13
CA VAL A 56 -14.40 1.89 -2.04
C VAL A 56 -14.64 3.36 -2.39
N SER A 57 -13.86 3.93 -3.30
CA SER A 57 -13.96 5.32 -3.71
C SER A 57 -14.46 5.42 -5.15
N ASN A 58 -15.43 6.30 -5.40
CA ASN A 58 -15.95 6.58 -6.75
C ASN A 58 -15.12 7.64 -7.51
N GLN A 59 -13.90 7.94 -7.06
CA GLN A 59 -13.02 8.89 -7.74
C GLN A 59 -12.44 8.29 -9.03
N PRO A 60 -12.32 9.04 -10.14
CA PRO A 60 -11.73 8.50 -11.37
C PRO A 60 -10.21 8.25 -11.26
N HIS A 61 -9.54 8.87 -10.29
CA HIS A 61 -8.10 8.78 -10.07
C HIS A 61 -7.80 8.57 -8.60
N HIS A 62 -7.23 7.40 -8.26
CA HIS A 62 -6.89 7.04 -6.90
C HIS A 62 -5.39 7.14 -6.57
N LEU A 63 -4.62 7.81 -7.42
CA LEU A 63 -3.17 7.93 -7.27
C LEU A 63 -2.80 8.51 -5.90
N PHE A 64 -3.51 9.54 -5.48
CA PHE A 64 -3.29 10.20 -4.21
C PHE A 64 -3.66 9.29 -3.04
N GLU A 65 -4.85 8.69 -3.07
CA GLU A 65 -5.37 7.78 -2.04
C GLU A 65 -4.47 6.55 -1.86
N SER A 66 -4.02 5.95 -2.97
CA SER A 66 -3.13 4.79 -2.98
C SER A 66 -1.78 5.15 -2.36
N SER A 67 -1.20 6.29 -2.77
CA SER A 67 0.13 6.72 -2.31
C SER A 67 0.10 7.12 -0.83
N VAL A 68 -0.87 7.93 -0.43
CA VAL A 68 -1.02 8.37 0.97
C VAL A 68 -1.37 7.19 1.87
N GLY A 69 -2.26 6.30 1.43
CA GLY A 69 -2.60 5.09 2.18
C GLY A 69 -1.40 4.16 2.37
N LEU A 70 -0.55 4.02 1.35
CA LEU A 70 0.70 3.26 1.42
C LEU A 70 1.70 3.90 2.40
N VAL A 71 1.85 5.23 2.37
CA VAL A 71 2.70 5.96 3.32
C VAL A 71 2.22 5.74 4.75
N ILE A 72 0.91 5.84 4.99
CA ILE A 72 0.32 5.57 6.31
C ILE A 72 0.61 4.14 6.75
N PHE A 73 0.44 3.16 5.87
CA PHE A 73 0.74 1.76 6.17
C PHE A 73 2.20 1.57 6.58
N TYR A 74 3.15 2.07 5.79
CA TYR A 74 4.58 1.95 6.13
C TYR A 74 4.95 2.74 7.38
N ALA A 75 4.35 3.90 7.61
CA ALA A 75 4.54 4.65 8.85
C ALA A 75 4.08 3.81 10.06
N LEU A 76 2.89 3.19 9.99
CA LEU A 76 2.40 2.29 11.05
C LEU A 76 3.35 1.11 11.26
N MET A 77 3.81 0.46 10.19
CA MET A 77 4.78 -0.64 10.27
C MET A 77 6.09 -0.20 10.93
N VAL A 78 6.59 0.99 10.57
CA VAL A 78 7.79 1.59 11.16
C VAL A 78 7.59 1.90 12.66
N PHE A 79 6.43 2.42 13.04
CA PHE A 79 6.08 2.64 14.44
C PHE A 79 5.96 1.33 15.24
N MET A 80 5.47 0.25 14.63
CA MET A 80 5.42 -1.05 15.29
C MET A 80 6.81 -1.64 15.55
N ILE A 81 7.76 -1.40 14.66
CA ILE A 81 9.15 -1.89 14.81
C ILE A 81 10.07 -0.87 15.48
N HIS A 82 9.54 0.23 16.03
CA HIS A 82 10.37 1.34 16.51
C HIS A 82 11.33 0.95 17.65
N GLU A 83 10.99 -0.03 18.49
CA GLU A 83 11.92 -0.48 19.53
C GLU A 83 13.19 -1.12 18.94
N HIS A 84 13.18 -1.44 17.64
CA HIS A 84 14.29 -1.96 16.86
C HIS A 84 14.94 -0.89 15.95
N TYR A 85 14.84 0.40 16.31
CA TYR A 85 15.20 1.60 15.50
C TYR A 85 16.62 1.64 14.89
N GLN A 86 17.50 0.70 15.21
CA GLN A 86 18.87 0.61 14.67
C GLN A 86 19.22 -0.73 14.03
N THR A 87 18.24 -1.60 13.82
CA THR A 87 18.46 -2.91 13.21
C THR A 87 18.36 -2.84 11.68
N ASP A 88 18.99 -3.80 10.99
CA ASP A 88 18.88 -3.95 9.53
C ASP A 88 17.42 -4.01 9.06
N TYR A 89 16.51 -4.50 9.90
CA TYR A 89 15.07 -4.54 9.65
C TYR A 89 14.47 -3.16 9.41
N PHE A 90 14.87 -2.14 10.16
CA PHE A 90 14.36 -0.77 9.98
C PHE A 90 14.77 -0.23 8.60
N ARG A 91 16.03 -0.43 8.21
CA ARG A 91 16.56 0.01 6.90
C ARG A 91 15.85 -0.70 5.75
N VAL A 92 15.64 -2.01 5.87
CA VAL A 92 14.91 -2.81 4.89
C VAL A 92 13.46 -2.34 4.77
N MET A 93 12.78 -2.06 5.89
CA MET A 93 11.40 -1.56 5.89
C MET A 93 11.28 -0.19 5.20
N MET A 94 12.19 0.74 5.50
CA MET A 94 12.23 2.06 4.86
C MET A 94 12.50 1.96 3.36
N LEU A 95 13.47 1.13 2.96
CA LEU A 95 13.80 0.91 1.55
C LEU A 95 12.61 0.25 0.80
N SER A 96 11.95 -0.71 1.46
CA SER A 96 10.74 -1.36 0.96
C SER A 96 9.62 -0.37 0.72
N GLY A 97 9.38 0.52 1.69
CA GLY A 97 8.40 1.60 1.56
C GLY A 97 8.67 2.49 0.37
N LEU A 98 9.92 2.91 0.18
CA LEU A 98 10.32 3.74 -0.95
C LEU A 98 10.12 3.03 -2.30
N ILE A 99 10.55 1.77 -2.41
CA ILE A 99 10.40 0.98 -3.63
C ILE A 99 8.93 0.79 -3.98
N ASN A 100 8.10 0.42 -3.00
CA ASN A 100 6.66 0.23 -3.23
C ASN A 100 5.95 1.53 -3.57
N LEU A 101 6.37 2.65 -3.00
CA LEU A 101 5.84 3.96 -3.37
C LEU A 101 6.14 4.29 -4.84
N VAL A 102 7.39 4.09 -5.27
CA VAL A 102 7.77 4.29 -6.68
C VAL A 102 7.00 3.34 -7.59
N LEU A 103 6.87 2.06 -7.24
CA LEU A 103 6.09 1.08 -8.00
C LEU A 103 4.63 1.49 -8.13
N VAL A 104 3.98 1.90 -7.03
CA VAL A 104 2.57 2.33 -7.06
C VAL A 104 2.39 3.55 -7.94
N VAL A 105 3.28 4.55 -7.82
CA VAL A 105 3.24 5.75 -8.66
C VAL A 105 3.39 5.41 -10.14
N VAL A 106 4.39 4.60 -10.50
CA VAL A 106 4.65 4.20 -11.89
C VAL A 106 3.48 3.39 -12.45
N LEU A 107 3.01 2.37 -11.73
CA LEU A 107 1.91 1.50 -12.18
C LEU A 107 0.61 2.29 -12.38
N ALA A 108 0.28 3.16 -11.44
CA ALA A 108 -0.93 3.95 -11.55
C ALA A 108 -0.81 5.07 -12.62
N TRP A 109 0.40 5.57 -12.89
CA TRP A 109 0.66 6.44 -14.04
C TRP A 109 0.47 5.71 -15.37
N VAL A 110 1.06 4.51 -15.53
CA VAL A 110 0.88 3.67 -16.73
C VAL A 110 -0.60 3.34 -16.96
N LYS A 111 -1.34 3.01 -15.89
CA LYS A 111 -2.78 2.74 -15.98
C LYS A 111 -3.55 3.97 -16.46
N LYS A 112 -3.22 5.15 -15.95
CA LYS A 112 -3.82 6.43 -16.39
C LYS A 112 -3.53 6.69 -17.88
N THR A 113 -2.29 6.53 -18.32
CA THR A 113 -1.91 6.75 -19.73
C THR A 113 -2.62 5.77 -20.67
N ARG A 114 -2.77 4.49 -20.29
CA ARG A 114 -3.54 3.52 -21.08
C ARG A 114 -5.04 3.86 -21.16
N ALA A 115 -5.63 4.35 -20.07
CA ALA A 115 -7.03 4.73 -20.05
C ALA A 115 -7.34 5.98 -20.89
N GLN A 116 -6.34 6.80 -21.21
CA GLN A 116 -6.48 7.97 -22.08
C GLN A 116 -6.20 7.66 -23.57
N ALA A 117 -5.65 6.49 -23.87
CA ALA A 117 -5.30 6.04 -25.22
C ALA A 117 -6.40 5.19 -25.88
N HIS A 118 -7.48 4.88 -25.15
CA HIS A 118 -8.68 4.18 -25.61
C HIS A 118 -9.89 5.12 -25.48
#